data_AF-A0A2V6UZE9-F1
#
_entry.id   AF-A0A2V6UZE9-F1
#
_cell.length_a   1.000
_cell.length_b   1.000
_cell.length_c   1.000
_cell.angle_alpha   90.00
_cell.angle_beta   90.00
_cell.angle_gamma   90.00
#
_symmetry.space_group_name_H-M   'P 1'
#
loop_
_entity.id
_entity.type
_entity.pdbx_description
1 polymer ?
#
loop_
_entity_poly.entity_id
_entity_poly.type
_entity_poly.pdbx_seq_one_letter_code
_entity_poly.pdbx_strand_id
1 'polypeptide(L)'
;MSAPVSSPIVEEIRRAYAAVGITLDQPAAYGTYYRLLCAGCGHMVGNVGDRLLPGMAAALVDEQFDLYAAGLLGCSCGHQTGQTRELDPTRWRAARERLAE
;
A
#
# COMPACT_ATOMS: atom_id res chain seq x y z
N MET A 1 -29.94 -10.47 4.96
CA MET A 1 -28.63 -10.85 4.38
C MET A 1 -27.60 -9.98 5.06
N SER A 2 -26.92 -10.52 6.08
CA SER A 2 -25.83 -9.80 6.76
C SER A 2 -24.67 -9.67 5.79
N ALA A 3 -24.12 -8.46 5.63
CA ALA A 3 -22.87 -8.27 4.89
C ALA A 3 -21.81 -9.23 5.47
N PRO A 4 -20.97 -9.88 4.63
CA PRO A 4 -19.85 -10.63 5.16
C PRO A 4 -19.03 -9.66 6.02
N VAL A 5 -18.85 -10.01 7.30
CA VAL A 5 -18.05 -9.22 8.22
C VAL A 5 -16.64 -9.22 7.65
N SER A 6 -16.22 -8.11 7.04
CA SER A 6 -14.86 -7.97 6.51
C SER A 6 -13.89 -8.36 7.63
N SER A 7 -13.01 -9.33 7.34
CA SER A 7 -12.01 -9.80 8.30
C SER A 7 -11.25 -8.61 8.89
N PRO A 8 -11.05 -8.53 10.22
CA PRO A 8 -10.29 -7.44 10.84
C PRO A 8 -8.91 -7.23 10.22
N ILE A 9 -8.28 -8.31 9.75
CA ILE A 9 -6.98 -8.28 9.06
C ILE A 9 -7.11 -7.64 7.68
N VAL A 10 -8.17 -7.95 6.92
CA VAL A 10 -8.41 -7.33 5.60
C VAL A 10 -8.62 -5.83 5.75
N GLU A 11 -9.30 -5.42 6.81
CA GLU A 11 -9.53 -4.02 7.10
C GLU A 11 -8.26 -3.30 7.61
N GLU A 12 -7.41 -3.99 8.38
CA GLU A 12 -6.07 -3.51 8.71
C GLU A 12 -5.23 -3.26 7.45
N ILE A 13 -5.17 -4.25 6.55
CA ILE A 13 -4.47 -4.17 5.27
C ILE A 13 -5.03 -3.01 4.44
N ARG A 14 -6.35 -2.88 4.34
CA ARG A 14 -7.01 -1.80 3.59
C ARG A 14 -6.57 -0.44 4.10
N ARG A 15 -6.55 -0.22 5.42
CA ARG A 15 -6.15 1.05 6.02
C ARG A 15 -4.66 1.34 5.83
N ALA A 16 -3.80 0.33 6.03
CA ALA A 16 -2.36 0.50 5.89
C ALA A 16 -1.98 0.92 4.47
N TYR A 17 -2.46 0.20 3.46
CA TYR A 17 -2.14 0.50 2.05
C TYR A 17 -2.82 1.79 1.55
N ALA A 18 -3.98 2.16 2.09
CA ALA A 18 -4.63 3.43 1.74
C ALA A 18 -3.76 4.65 2.08
N ALA A 19 -2.97 4.59 3.16
CA ALA A 19 -2.08 5.68 3.58
C ALA A 19 -1.03 6.05 2.52
N VAL A 20 -0.67 5.13 1.63
CA VAL A 20 0.30 5.35 0.54
C VAL A 20 -0.36 5.39 -0.84
N GLY A 21 -1.69 5.54 -0.93
CA GLY A 21 -2.39 5.64 -2.21
C GLY A 21 -2.61 4.30 -2.93
N ILE A 22 -2.80 3.22 -2.16
CA ILE A 22 -3.11 1.89 -2.70
C ILE A 22 -4.50 1.46 -2.21
N THR A 23 -5.31 0.96 -3.14
CA THR A 23 -6.62 0.39 -2.87
C THR A 23 -6.53 -1.14 -2.81
N LEU A 24 -7.13 -1.71 -1.77
CA LEU A 24 -7.33 -3.15 -1.65
C LEU A 24 -8.59 -3.58 -2.40
N ASP A 25 -8.41 -4.30 -3.51
CA ASP A 25 -9.49 -4.83 -4.34
C ASP A 25 -9.91 -6.24 -3.90
N GLN A 26 -10.94 -6.80 -4.53
CA GLN A 26 -11.47 -8.13 -4.25
C GLN A 26 -10.39 -9.22 -4.26
N PRO A 27 -10.59 -10.28 -3.46
CA PRO A 27 -9.62 -11.37 -3.38
C PRO A 27 -9.31 -11.95 -4.76
N ALA A 28 -8.03 -12.15 -5.02
CA ALA A 28 -7.55 -13.10 -6.01
C ALA A 28 -7.98 -14.52 -5.57
N ALA A 29 -8.08 -15.45 -6.53
CA ALA A 29 -8.63 -16.79 -6.34
C ALA A 29 -8.21 -17.44 -4.99
N TYR A 30 -9.15 -18.18 -4.37
CA TYR A 30 -9.03 -18.87 -3.08
C TYR A 30 -9.10 -18.02 -1.80
N GLY A 31 -9.42 -16.72 -1.91
CA GLY A 31 -9.87 -15.92 -0.75
C GLY A 31 -8.79 -15.56 0.27
N THR A 32 -7.52 -15.87 -0.03
CA THR A 32 -6.37 -15.62 0.87
C THR A 32 -5.42 -14.55 0.34
N TYR A 33 -5.56 -14.14 -0.91
CA TYR A 33 -4.75 -13.09 -1.54
C TYR A 33 -5.66 -11.99 -2.06
N TYR A 34 -5.26 -10.73 -1.90
CA TYR A 34 -6.00 -9.55 -2.32
C TYR A 34 -5.16 -8.76 -3.30
N ARG A 35 -5.81 -8.22 -4.33
CA ARG A 35 -5.15 -7.40 -5.34
C ARG A 35 -4.91 -6.00 -4.79
N LEU A 36 -3.69 -5.50 -4.96
CA LEU A 36 -3.33 -4.12 -4.64
C LEU A 36 -3.40 -3.31 -5.94
N LEU A 37 -4.26 -2.29 -5.96
CA LEU A 37 -4.42 -1.38 -7.09
C LEU A 37 -3.93 0.00 -6.74
N CYS A 38 -3.36 0.71 -7.70
CA CYS A 38 -3.07 2.13 -7.55
C CYS A 38 -4.37 2.93 -7.40
N ALA A 39 -4.51 3.73 -6.33
CA ALA A 39 -5.70 4.56 -6.14
C ALA A 39 -5.82 5.68 -7.19
N GLY A 40 -4.71 6.12 -7.78
CA GLY A 40 -4.71 7.16 -8.82
C GLY A 40 -5.13 6.71 -10.22
N CYS A 41 -4.66 5.54 -10.69
CA CYS A 41 -4.89 5.08 -12.07
C CYS A 41 -5.54 3.70 -12.20
N GLY A 42 -5.79 3.01 -11.09
CA GLY A 42 -6.41 1.68 -11.07
C GLY A 42 -5.49 0.53 -11.51
N HIS A 43 -4.24 0.80 -11.91
CA HIS A 43 -3.31 -0.25 -12.33
C HIS A 43 -2.96 -1.19 -11.17
N MET A 44 -2.82 -2.49 -11.46
CA MET A 44 -2.40 -3.47 -10.48
C MET A 44 -0.93 -3.26 -10.10
N VAL A 45 -0.64 -3.16 -8.81
CA VAL A 45 0.72 -2.96 -8.28
C VAL A 45 1.25 -4.15 -7.48
N GLY A 46 0.38 -5.11 -7.11
CA GLY A 46 0.81 -6.31 -6.42
C GLY A 46 -0.34 -7.13 -5.83
N ASN A 47 0.02 -8.06 -4.95
CA ASN A 47 -0.92 -8.84 -4.16
C ASN A 47 -0.46 -8.89 -2.69
N VAL A 48 -1.40 -9.04 -1.77
CA VAL A 48 -1.14 -9.22 -0.34
C VAL A 48 -1.94 -10.38 0.21
N GLY A 49 -1.32 -11.23 1.02
CA GLY A 49 -1.99 -12.34 1.69
C GLY A 49 -2.50 -11.95 3.08
N ASP A 50 -3.77 -12.23 3.41
CA ASP A 50 -4.33 -11.90 4.73
C ASP A 50 -3.83 -12.80 5.87
N ARG A 51 -3.27 -13.97 5.54
CA ARG A 51 -2.69 -14.89 6.54
C ARG A 51 -1.25 -14.61 6.90
N LEU A 52 -0.56 -13.76 6.14
CA LEU A 52 0.88 -13.59 6.29
C LEU A 52 1.24 -12.50 7.30
N LEU A 53 0.34 -11.53 7.56
CA LEU A 53 0.71 -10.28 8.23
C LEU A 53 -0.31 -9.75 9.27
N PRO A 54 -0.87 -10.56 10.20
CA PRO A 54 -1.73 -10.01 11.25
C PRO A 54 -0.98 -8.97 12.11
N GLY A 55 -1.49 -7.74 12.21
CA GLY A 55 -0.90 -6.67 13.01
C GLY A 55 0.38 -6.05 12.43
N MET A 56 0.79 -6.44 11.21
CA MET A 56 2.05 -6.02 10.59
C MET A 56 1.86 -5.11 9.38
N ALA A 57 0.64 -4.94 8.87
CA ALA A 57 0.45 -4.24 7.59
C ALA A 57 0.91 -2.79 7.65
N ALA A 58 0.63 -2.09 8.77
CA ALA A 58 1.07 -0.71 8.97
C ALA A 58 2.59 -0.59 9.07
N ALA A 59 3.24 -1.48 9.84
CA ALA A 59 4.69 -1.48 10.00
C ALA A 59 5.40 -1.74 8.66
N LEU A 60 4.90 -2.68 7.86
CA LEU A 60 5.46 -2.95 6.54
C LEU A 60 5.33 -1.78 5.57
N VAL A 61 4.17 -1.13 5.54
CA VAL A 61 3.98 0.06 4.69
C VAL A 61 4.90 1.19 5.15
N ASP A 62 5.09 1.35 6.46
CA ASP A 62 6.02 2.32 7.01
C ASP A 62 7.48 2.02 6.67
N GLU A 63 7.94 0.77 6.81
CA GLU A 63 9.29 0.33 6.41
C GLU A 63 9.54 0.55 4.90
N GLN A 64 8.50 0.44 4.08
CA GLN A 64 8.55 0.61 2.63
C GLN A 64 8.38 2.07 2.16
N PHE A 65 8.10 3.01 3.07
CA PHE A 65 7.80 4.41 2.73
C PHE A 65 8.84 5.03 1.79
N ASP A 66 10.12 4.82 2.08
CA ASP A 66 11.22 5.43 1.34
C ASP A 66 11.22 4.99 -0.13
N LEU A 67 10.83 3.73 -0.40
CA LEU A 67 10.70 3.20 -1.76
C LEU A 67 9.52 3.83 -2.51
N TYR A 68 8.39 4.05 -1.85
CA TYR A 68 7.26 4.78 -2.43
C TYR A 68 7.62 6.25 -2.72
N ALA A 69 8.35 6.90 -1.81
CA ALA A 69 8.81 8.28 -1.95
C ALA A 69 9.82 8.45 -3.10
N ALA A 70 10.69 7.46 -3.31
CA ALA A 70 11.63 7.43 -4.43
C ALA A 70 10.97 6.98 -5.75
N GLY A 71 9.75 6.45 -5.72
CA GLY A 71 9.09 5.88 -6.90
C GLY A 71 9.67 4.52 -7.34
N LEU A 72 10.37 3.84 -6.43
CA LEU A 72 10.96 2.51 -6.61
C LEU A 72 10.00 1.38 -6.25
N LEU A 73 8.89 1.72 -5.60
CA LEU A 73 7.80 0.80 -5.25
C LEU A 73 6.45 1.43 -5.60
N GLY A 74 5.48 0.61 -6.02
CA GLY A 74 4.15 1.05 -6.41
C GLY A 74 4.02 1.29 -7.92
N CYS A 75 3.12 2.20 -8.31
CA CYS A 75 2.80 2.45 -9.72
C CYS A 75 3.68 3.53 -10.33
N SER A 76 4.07 3.33 -11.60
CA SER A 76 4.83 4.32 -12.39
C SER A 76 4.08 5.62 -12.68
N CYS A 77 2.77 5.71 -12.40
CA CYS A 77 2.00 6.95 -12.55
C CYS A 77 2.40 8.05 -11.54
N GLY A 78 3.22 7.74 -10.54
CA GLY A 78 3.71 8.71 -9.54
C GLY A 78 2.71 9.05 -8.44
N HIS A 79 1.52 8.45 -8.43
CA HIS A 79 0.49 8.72 -7.42
C HIS A 79 0.98 8.40 -5.99
N GLN A 80 1.60 7.24 -5.77
CA GLN A 80 2.12 6.84 -4.45
C GLN A 80 3.25 7.77 -3.97
N THR A 81 4.11 8.22 -4.90
CA THR A 81 5.14 9.23 -4.61
C THR A 81 4.53 10.57 -4.20
N GLY A 82 3.41 10.98 -4.83
CA GLY A 82 2.65 12.17 -4.44
C GLY A 82 2.01 12.01 -3.06
N GLN A 83 1.36 10.88 -2.80
CA GLN A 83 0.70 10.58 -1.52
C GLN A 83 1.69 10.55 -0.35
N THR A 84 2.85 9.88 -0.51
CA THR A 84 3.90 9.86 0.52
C THR A 84 4.53 11.24 0.75
N ARG A 85 4.62 12.09 -0.28
CA ARG A 85 5.04 13.48 -0.12
C ARG A 85 4.06 14.29 0.73
N GLU A 86 2.76 14.09 0.53
CA GLU A 86 1.72 14.75 1.32
C GLU A 86 1.68 14.25 2.76
N LEU A 87 1.93 12.95 2.97
CA LEU A 87 1.96 12.31 4.28
C LEU A 87 3.13 12.78 5.15
N ASP A 88 4.34 12.81 4.61
CA ASP A 88 5.54 13.31 5.31
C ASP A 88 6.53 13.94 4.31
N PRO A 89 6.46 15.27 4.07
CA PRO A 89 7.34 15.95 3.13
C PRO A 89 8.83 15.89 3.51
N THR A 90 9.13 15.82 4.80
CA THR A 90 10.50 15.82 5.31
C THR A 90 11.15 14.48 5.07
N ARG A 91 10.48 13.38 5.47
CA ARG A 91 10.95 12.02 5.20
C ARG A 91 11.01 11.74 3.70
N TRP A 92 10.03 12.22 2.93
CA TRP A 92 9.99 12.06 1.48
C TRP A 92 11.23 12.66 0.81
N ARG A 93 11.65 13.87 1.19
CA ARG A 93 12.84 14.51 0.64
C ARG A 93 14.10 13.72 1.00
N ALA A 94 14.25 13.36 2.27
CA ALA A 94 15.42 12.61 2.74
C ALA A 94 15.54 11.22 2.08
N ALA A 95 14.41 10.54 1.85
CA ALA A 95 14.38 9.25 1.16
C ALA A 95 14.86 9.37 -0.29
N ARG A 96 14.42 10.41 -1.00
CA ARG A 96 14.85 10.67 -2.38
C ARG A 96 16.31 11.04 -2.49
N GLU A 97 16.85 11.78 -1.53
CA GLU A 97 18.28 12.10 -1.47
C GLU A 97 19.11 10.82 -1.23
N ARG A 98 18.72 9.98 -0.26
CA ARG A 98 19.42 8.72 0.04
C ARG A 98 19.42 7.70 -1.11
N LEU A 99 18.35 7.65 -1.90
CA LEU A 99 18.14 6.63 -2.94
C LEU A 99 18.45 7.14 -4.35
N ALA A 100 18.96 8.36 -4.49
CA ALA A 100 19.44 8.92 -5.77
C ALA A 100 20.92 8.59 -6.07
N GLU A 101 21.63 8.00 -5.09
CA GLU A 101 23.00 7.50 -5.19
C GLU A 101 23.04 6.08 -5.77
#